data_AF-A0A401TM17-F1
#
_entry.id   AF-A0A401TM17-F1
#
_cell.length_a   1.000
_cell.length_b   1.000
_cell.length_c   1.000
_cell.angle_alpha   90.00
_cell.angle_beta   90.00
_cell.angle_gamma   90.00
#
_symmetry.space_group_name_H-M   'P 1'
#
loop_
_entity.id
_entity.type
_entity.pdbx_description
1 polymer ?
#
loop_
_entity_poly.entity_id
_entity_poly.type
_entity_poly.pdbx_seq_one_letter_code
_entity_poly.pdbx_strand_id
1 'polypeptide(L)'
;MICETFTSYSQECGEQHIFIEWRTPDFCRKTCSNEMIYSDCISTCPATCETVGNPSEGSCREECASGCECPRGSYLEMGRCVKAEDCPCFHHGQKYRPGQTIRQRCNDW
;
A
#
# COMPACT_ATOMS: atom_id res chain seq x y z
N MET A 1 15.50 6.70 -23.87
CA MET A 1 14.65 7.61 -24.66
C MET A 1 13.15 7.40 -24.45
N ILE A 2 12.44 6.40 -25.01
CA ILE A 2 10.95 6.40 -24.93
C ILE A 2 10.40 6.37 -23.48
N CYS A 3 10.98 5.55 -22.61
CA CYS A 3 10.55 5.45 -21.22
C CYS A 3 10.84 6.72 -20.41
N GLU A 4 11.89 7.47 -20.74
CA GLU A 4 12.24 8.72 -20.06
C GLU A 4 11.28 9.83 -20.48
N THR A 5 10.94 9.91 -21.77
CA THR A 5 9.95 10.85 -22.29
C THR A 5 8.58 10.66 -21.62
N PHE A 6 8.10 9.42 -21.56
CA PHE A 6 6.84 9.12 -20.86
C PHE A 6 6.94 9.36 -19.35
N THR A 7 8.12 9.16 -18.74
CA THR A 7 8.33 9.47 -17.32
C THR A 7 8.19 10.98 -17.07
N SER A 8 8.86 11.82 -17.87
CA SER A 8 8.73 13.28 -17.78
C SER A 8 7.29 13.72 -17.98
N TYR A 9 6.63 13.19 -19.01
CA TYR A 9 5.22 13.51 -19.29
C TYR A 9 4.30 13.10 -18.14
N SER A 10 4.47 11.90 -17.58
CA SER A 10 3.67 11.44 -16.44
C SER A 10 3.92 12.26 -15.17
N GLN A 11 5.14 12.76 -14.99
CA GLN A 11 5.49 13.63 -13.87
C GLN A 11 4.80 14.99 -14.00
N GLU A 12 4.85 15.62 -15.17
CA GLU A 12 4.15 16.88 -15.46
C GLU A 12 2.63 16.74 -15.28
N CYS A 13 2.04 15.60 -15.67
CA CYS A 13 0.64 15.31 -15.39
C CYS A 13 0.37 15.22 -13.88
N GLY A 14 1.28 14.60 -13.12
CA GLY A 14 1.19 14.47 -11.67
C GLY A 14 1.20 15.82 -10.94
N GLU A 15 1.93 16.83 -11.44
CA GLU A 15 1.90 18.20 -10.91
C GLU A 15 0.52 18.87 -11.06
N GLN A 16 -0.32 18.37 -11.96
CA GLN A 16 -1.71 18.78 -12.13
C GLN A 16 -2.69 17.84 -11.43
N HIS A 17 -2.19 16.96 -10.55
CA HIS A 17 -2.94 15.89 -9.89
C HIS A 17 -3.61 14.91 -10.87
N ILE A 18 -3.02 14.74 -12.06
CA ILE A 18 -3.47 13.78 -13.08
C ILE A 18 -2.50 12.60 -13.08
N PHE A 19 -2.97 11.46 -12.58
CA PHE A 19 -2.16 10.24 -12.48
C PHE A 19 -2.53 9.26 -13.58
N ILE A 20 -1.55 8.95 -14.43
CA ILE A 20 -1.72 8.04 -15.57
C ILE A 20 -0.97 6.73 -15.35
N GLU A 21 -1.66 5.60 -15.45
CA GLU A 21 -1.04 4.28 -15.49
C GLU A 21 -0.63 3.97 -16.94
N TRP A 22 0.65 4.19 -17.26
CA TRP A 22 1.16 4.03 -18.63
C TRP A 22 2.16 2.87 -18.79
N ARG A 23 2.70 2.37 -17.68
CA ARG A 23 3.62 1.22 -17.68
C ARG A 23 2.83 -0.07 -17.79
N THR A 24 3.33 -0.99 -18.60
CA THR A 24 2.77 -2.34 -18.72
C THR A 24 3.89 -3.37 -18.59
N PRO A 25 3.57 -4.67 -18.42
CA PRO A 25 4.60 -5.71 -18.36
C PRO A 25 5.54 -5.71 -19.56
N ASP A 26 5.06 -5.30 -20.73
CA ASP A 26 5.80 -5.27 -22.00
C ASP A 26 6.33 -3.88 -22.37
N PHE A 27 5.94 -2.82 -21.64
CA PHE A 27 6.32 -1.43 -21.92
C PHE A 27 6.85 -0.72 -20.69
N CYS A 28 8.16 -0.42 -20.69
CA CYS A 28 8.85 0.34 -19.65
C CYS A 28 8.58 -0.20 -18.23
N ARG A 29 8.55 -1.54 -18.12
CA ARG A 29 8.29 -2.27 -16.88
C ARG A 29 9.30 -1.89 -15.80
N LYS A 30 8.78 -1.63 -14.59
CA LYS A 30 9.55 -1.56 -13.36
C LYS A 30 9.10 -2.68 -12.44
N THR A 31 10.05 -3.27 -11.73
CA THR A 31 9.81 -4.40 -10.82
C THR A 31 10.13 -4.01 -9.40
N CYS A 32 9.28 -4.44 -8.48
CA CYS A 32 9.47 -4.29 -7.04
C CYS A 32 9.66 -5.66 -6.39
N SER A 33 10.24 -5.68 -5.20
CA SER A 33 10.37 -6.89 -4.39
C SER A 33 9.05 -7.24 -3.68
N ASN A 34 8.95 -8.46 -3.13
CA ASN A 34 7.87 -8.87 -2.23
C ASN A 34 6.44 -8.70 -2.78
N GLU A 35 6.25 -9.02 -4.06
CA GLU A 35 4.95 -8.95 -4.76
C GLU A 35 4.32 -7.55 -4.82
N MET A 36 5.14 -6.52 -4.58
CA MET A 36 4.72 -5.13 -4.74
C MET A 36 4.61 -4.76 -6.22
N ILE A 37 3.77 -3.77 -6.49
CA ILE A 37 3.56 -3.21 -7.82
C ILE A 37 4.18 -1.81 -7.85
N TYR A 38 4.87 -1.50 -8.94
CA TYR A 38 5.38 -0.15 -9.16
C TYR A 38 4.27 0.76 -9.68
N SER A 39 4.14 1.93 -9.08
CA SER A 39 3.28 3.01 -9.56
C SER A 39 4.08 4.32 -9.58
N ASP A 40 3.85 5.14 -10.60
CA ASP A 40 4.41 6.49 -10.64
C ASP A 40 3.71 7.43 -9.62
N CYS A 41 2.61 6.99 -9.00
CA CYS A 41 1.87 7.66 -7.94
C CYS A 41 1.39 6.66 -6.86
N ILE A 42 2.20 6.46 -5.81
CA ILE A 42 1.86 5.70 -4.61
C ILE A 42 1.37 6.64 -3.51
N SER A 43 0.38 6.21 -2.72
CA SER A 43 -0.10 7.03 -1.60
C SER A 43 1.03 7.29 -0.59
N THR A 44 1.08 8.52 -0.04
CA THR A 44 1.98 8.89 1.06
C THR A 44 1.64 8.18 2.37
N CYS A 45 0.42 7.63 2.50
CA CYS A 45 0.03 6.74 3.58
C CYS A 45 -0.15 5.33 3.03
N PRO A 46 0.90 4.50 3.05
CA PRO A 46 0.79 3.12 2.59
C PRO A 46 -0.23 2.37 3.45
N ALA A 47 -1.06 1.53 2.82
CA ALA A 47 -1.95 0.63 3.53
C ALA A 47 -1.09 -0.40 4.29
N THR A 48 -1.09 -0.32 5.62
CA THR A 48 -0.39 -1.28 6.50
C THR A 48 -1.40 -2.10 7.29
N CYS A 49 -0.98 -3.22 7.86
CA CYS A 49 -1.85 -4.01 8.72
C CYS A 49 -2.39 -3.22 9.94
N GLU A 50 -1.75 -2.12 10.33
CA GLU A 50 -2.22 -1.23 11.39
C GLU A 50 -3.40 -0.34 10.95
N THR A 51 -3.51 -0.08 9.64
CA THR A 51 -4.61 0.70 9.04
C THR A 51 -5.80 -0.17 8.62
N VAL A 52 -5.73 -1.49 8.80
CA VAL A 52 -6.84 -2.40 8.45
C VAL A 52 -8.05 -2.03 9.31
N GLY A 53 -9.13 -1.61 8.65
CA GLY A 53 -10.38 -1.19 9.30
C GLY A 53 -10.46 0.30 9.67
N ASN A 54 -9.37 1.05 9.54
CA ASN A 54 -9.35 2.52 9.59
C ASN A 54 -8.72 3.06 8.31
N PRO A 55 -9.50 3.12 7.21
CA PRO A 55 -9.00 3.69 5.97
C PRO A 55 -8.71 5.17 6.24
N SER A 56 -7.45 5.58 6.18
CA SER A 56 -7.07 6.97 5.99
C SER A 56 -7.37 7.36 4.53
N GLU A 57 -8.66 7.28 4.17
CA GLU A 57 -9.18 7.62 2.85
C GLU A 57 -9.50 9.11 2.82
N GLY A 58 -8.58 9.91 2.29
CA GLY A 58 -8.88 11.30 1.98
C GLY A 58 -7.64 12.12 1.70
N SER A 59 -6.86 12.43 2.73
CA SER A 59 -5.74 13.38 2.63
C SER A 59 -4.47 12.79 2.00
N CYS A 60 -4.24 11.48 2.14
CA CYS A 60 -2.98 10.84 1.74
C CYS A 60 -2.78 10.63 0.22
N ARG A 61 -3.72 11.09 -0.60
CA ARG A 61 -3.71 10.91 -2.06
C ARG A 61 -3.51 12.22 -2.82
N GLU A 62 -3.58 13.36 -2.13
CA GLU A 62 -3.33 14.68 -2.72
C GLU A 62 -1.85 14.85 -3.08
N GLU A 63 -0.96 14.26 -2.28
CA GLU A 63 0.47 14.14 -2.53
C GLU A 63 0.83 12.67 -2.68
N CYS A 64 1.38 12.28 -3.83
CA CYS A 64 1.90 10.95 -4.09
C CYS A 64 3.30 11.01 -4.70
N ALA A 65 4.06 9.93 -4.52
CA ALA A 65 5.41 9.81 -5.04
C ALA A 65 5.52 8.57 -5.94
N SER A 66 6.52 8.50 -6.81
CA SER A 66 6.76 7.27 -7.57
C SER A 66 7.45 6.23 -6.70
N GLY A 67 6.92 5.00 -6.67
CA GLY A 67 7.43 3.97 -5.77
C GLY A 67 6.74 2.62 -5.93
N CYS A 68 7.01 1.74 -4.96
CA CYS A 68 6.43 0.42 -4.88
C CYS A 68 5.33 0.42 -3.82
N GLU A 69 4.14 -0.08 -4.15
CA GLU A 69 3.03 -0.24 -3.21
C GLU A 69 2.46 -1.65 -3.25
N CYS A 70 1.73 -1.99 -2.21
CA CYS A 70 1.00 -3.25 -2.17
C CYS A 70 -0.20 -3.21 -3.13
N PRO A 71 -0.50 -4.31 -3.84
CA PRO A 71 -1.67 -4.39 -4.69
C PRO A 71 -2.97 -4.12 -3.90
N ARG A 72 -3.99 -3.59 -4.59
CA ARG A 72 -5.30 -3.31 -3.98
C ARG A 72 -5.85 -4.54 -3.25
N GLY A 73 -6.32 -4.35 -2.02
CA GLY A 73 -6.82 -5.42 -1.16
C GLY A 73 -5.74 -6.16 -0.36
N SER A 74 -4.47 -5.74 -0.47
CA SER A 74 -3.37 -6.22 0.38
C SER A 74 -2.76 -5.08 1.19
N TYR A 75 -2.11 -5.45 2.28
CA TYR A 75 -1.59 -4.55 3.30
C TYR A 75 -0.13 -4.87 3.58
N LEU A 76 0.67 -3.84 3.82
CA LEU A 76 2.07 -3.98 4.15
C LEU A 76 2.25 -4.47 5.58
N GLU A 77 2.96 -5.58 5.74
CA GLU A 77 3.33 -6.19 7.01
C GLU A 77 4.78 -6.66 6.94
N MET A 78 5.66 -6.09 7.77
CA MET A 78 7.09 -6.46 7.82
C MET A 78 7.78 -6.52 6.45
N GLY A 79 7.42 -5.61 5.53
CA GLY A 79 8.03 -5.51 4.20
C GLY A 79 7.44 -6.42 3.13
N ARG A 80 6.37 -7.17 3.42
CA ARG A 80 5.62 -7.98 2.44
C ARG A 80 4.15 -7.57 2.40
N CYS A 81 3.51 -7.79 1.26
CA CYS A 81 2.08 -7.58 1.12
C CYS A 81 1.33 -8.83 1.56
N VAL A 82 0.38 -8.67 2.47
CA VAL A 82 -0.48 -9.76 2.99
C VAL A 82 -1.94 -9.38 2.83
N LYS A 83 -2.84 -10.36 2.83
CA LYS A 83 -4.29 -10.07 2.81
C LYS A 83 -4.73 -9.52 4.16
N ALA A 84 -5.87 -8.82 4.19
CA ALA A 84 -6.47 -8.32 5.43
C ALA A 84 -6.65 -9.43 6.48
N GLU A 85 -7.04 -10.62 6.05
CA GLU A 85 -7.25 -11.80 6.91
C GLU A 85 -5.94 -12.32 7.54
N ASP A 86 -4.82 -12.09 6.87
CA ASP A 86 -3.49 -12.49 7.31
C ASP A 86 -2.81 -11.41 8.15
N CYS A 87 -3.46 -10.26 8.33
CA CYS A 87 -2.95 -9.21 9.19
C CYS A 87 -3.05 -9.61 10.67
N PRO A 88 -2.01 -9.32 11.45
CA PRO A 88 -2.04 -9.52 12.88
C PRO A 88 -3.01 -8.53 13.53
N CYS A 89 -3.77 -9.01 14.52
CA CYS A 89 -4.67 -8.17 15.30
C CYS A 89 -3.99 -7.64 16.57
N PHE A 90 -4.43 -6.49 17.06
CA PHE A 90 -3.93 -5.88 18.28
C PHE A 90 -4.99 -5.91 19.37
N HIS A 91 -4.65 -6.46 20.53
CA HIS A 91 -5.52 -6.49 21.69
C HIS A 91 -4.72 -6.16 22.96
N HIS A 92 -5.16 -5.14 23.71
CA HIS A 92 -4.42 -4.56 24.85
C HIS A 92 -2.94 -4.25 24.53
N GLY A 93 -2.66 -3.70 23.35
CA GLY A 93 -1.30 -3.36 22.90
C GLY A 93 -0.42 -4.56 22.54
N GLN A 94 -0.93 -5.79 22.64
CA GLN A 94 -0.23 -6.99 22.18
C GLN A 94 -0.67 -7.38 20.77
N LYS A 95 0.30 -7.81 19.97
CA LYS A 95 0.14 -8.23 18.57
C LYS A 95 -0.08 -9.74 18.51
N TYR A 96 -1.17 -10.15 17.88
CA TYR A 96 -1.58 -11.55 17.75
C TYR A 96 -1.62 -11.95 16.28
N ARG A 97 -1.17 -13.17 15.97
CA ARG A 97 -1.21 -13.72 14.62
C ARG A 97 -2.63 -14.15 14.23
N PRO A 98 -2.95 -14.17 12.94
CA PRO A 98 -4.18 -14.78 12.44
C PRO A 98 -4.39 -16.18 13.03
N GLY A 99 -5.60 -16.45 13.53
CA GLY A 99 -5.96 -17.72 14.14
C GLY A 99 -5.52 -17.92 15.60
N GLN A 100 -4.80 -16.98 16.22
CA GLN A 100 -4.54 -17.06 17.66
C GLN A 100 -5.80 -16.77 18.46
N THR A 101 -6.04 -17.57 19.50
CA THR A 101 -7.14 -17.36 20.44
C THR A 101 -6.60 -16.74 21.72
N ILE A 102 -7.25 -15.67 22.17
CA ILE A 102 -7.00 -15.06 23.48
C ILE A 102 -8.04 -15.57 24.49
N ARG A 103 -7.60 -15.89 25.71
CA ARG A 103 -8.51 -16.12 26.84
C ARG A 103 -8.53 -14.88 27.71
N GLN A 104 -9.59 -14.09 27.56
CA GLN A 104 -9.89 -12.95 28.41
C GLN A 104 -11.02 -13.34 29.38
N ARG A 105 -11.00 -12.81 30.61
CA ARG A 105 -12.16 -12.90 31.49
C ARG A 105 -13.23 -11.93 30.99
N CYS A 106 -14.47 -12.39 30.92
CA CYS A 106 -15.59 -11.53 30.59
C CYS A 106 -15.75 -10.45 31.68
N ASN A 107 -15.93 -9.19 31.26
CA ASN A 107 -16.21 -8.04 32.13
C ASN A 107 -15.06 -7.56 33.05
N ASP A 108 -13.81 -7.69 32.66
CA ASP A 108 -12.71 -6.94 33.31
C ASP A 108 -12.72 -5.49 32.77
N TRP A 109 -13.50 -4.61 33.42
CA TRP A 109 -13.51 -3.15 33.23
C TRP A 109 -12.98 -2.45 34.48
#